data_AF-A0A428NHZ3-F1
#
_entry.id   AF-A0A428NHZ3-F1
#
_cell.length_a   1.000
_cell.length_b   1.000
_cell.length_c   1.000
_cell.angle_alpha   90.00
_cell.angle_beta   90.00
_cell.angle_gamma   90.00
#
_symmetry.space_group_name_H-M   'P 1'
#
loop_
_entity.id
_entity.type
_entity.pdbx_description
1 polymer ?
#
loop_
_entity_poly.entity_id
_entity_poly.type
_entity_poly.pdbx_seq_one_letter_code
_entity_poly.pdbx_strand_id
1 'polypeptide(L)'
;MWLNPAYAKHIVKGNFMTLSARPKTVEPGEWIAHQVVEHYRNLWNFVRIVHEKEDDGSTICNPSTCPKMSAGKNLSYTWLNKKHEPVELPAHEYMTLMQRWISGKIEDTTIFPTDPAGLAYALHPDHANPMLLPLSEQENWLGARSGFPKQFANVCQLIFRQIFRVYAHLYWDHFIDPFYHLGLEKHLNSCFSHFILTATALDLLQPSDVEPMQDLINLWAADGTFPPESRAYSFANLEQGKYILSLSSTS
;
A
#
# COMPACT_ATOMS: atom_id res chain seq x y z
N MET A 1 -13.40 2.36 -16.52
CA MET A 1 -12.88 1.11 -17.13
C MET A 1 -12.34 0.15 -16.08
N TRP A 2 -11.53 0.60 -15.11
CA TRP A 2 -10.99 -0.26 -14.05
C TRP A 2 -12.04 -0.91 -13.13
N LEU A 3 -13.23 -0.32 -12.98
CA LEU A 3 -14.37 -0.93 -12.28
C LEU A 3 -15.14 -1.96 -13.11
N ASN A 4 -14.81 -2.15 -14.39
CA ASN A 4 -15.46 -3.20 -15.19
C ASN A 4 -14.87 -4.56 -14.77
N PRO A 5 -15.70 -5.53 -14.36
CA PRO A 5 -15.28 -6.89 -13.98
C PRO A 5 -14.39 -7.59 -15.00
N ALA A 6 -14.53 -7.29 -16.30
CA ALA A 6 -13.68 -7.84 -17.35
C ALA A 6 -12.20 -7.47 -17.19
N TYR A 7 -11.91 -6.28 -16.65
CA TYR A 7 -10.56 -5.71 -16.51
C TYR A 7 -10.05 -5.70 -15.06
N ALA A 8 -10.89 -6.04 -14.08
CA ALA A 8 -10.54 -6.10 -12.66
C ALA A 8 -9.87 -7.44 -12.24
N LYS A 9 -9.39 -8.22 -13.21
CA LYS A 9 -8.83 -9.57 -13.01
C LYS A 9 -7.38 -9.54 -12.53
N HIS A 10 -6.95 -10.62 -11.91
CA HIS A 10 -5.60 -10.80 -11.36
C HIS A 10 -4.77 -11.80 -12.19
N ILE A 11 -3.45 -11.76 -12.01
CA ILE A 11 -2.53 -12.76 -12.60
C ILE A 11 -2.57 -14.03 -11.78
N VAL A 12 -2.57 -13.87 -10.45
CA VAL A 12 -2.52 -14.98 -9.52
C VAL A 12 -3.94 -15.49 -9.27
N LYS A 13 -4.12 -16.80 -9.43
CA LYS A 13 -5.29 -17.54 -8.95
C LYS A 13 -4.91 -18.19 -7.62
N GLY A 14 -5.14 -17.50 -6.50
CA GLY A 14 -4.72 -18.00 -5.19
C GLY A 14 -5.16 -17.08 -4.05
N ASN A 15 -5.05 -17.59 -2.82
CA ASN A 15 -5.38 -16.82 -1.63
C ASN A 15 -4.23 -15.86 -1.27
N PHE A 16 -4.36 -14.60 -1.63
CA PHE A 16 -3.39 -13.54 -1.33
C PHE A 16 -3.12 -13.37 0.17
N MET A 17 -4.00 -13.84 1.06
CA MET A 17 -3.80 -13.77 2.51
C MET A 17 -2.57 -14.53 2.99
N THR A 18 -2.15 -15.58 2.29
CA THR A 18 -0.96 -16.35 2.70
C THR A 18 0.33 -15.55 2.54
N LEU A 19 0.37 -14.60 1.60
CA LEU A 19 1.50 -13.70 1.37
C LEU A 19 1.61 -12.62 2.46
N SER A 20 0.47 -12.24 3.04
CA SER A 20 0.37 -11.22 4.09
C SER A 20 0.46 -11.80 5.51
N ALA A 21 0.38 -13.12 5.66
CA ALA A 21 0.39 -13.78 6.96
C ALA A 21 1.78 -13.75 7.60
N ARG A 22 1.88 -13.13 8.78
CA ARG A 22 3.12 -13.10 9.57
C ARG A 22 3.53 -14.52 9.98
N PRO A 23 4.77 -14.96 9.69
CA PRO A 23 5.29 -16.20 10.26
C PRO A 23 5.35 -16.12 11.79
N LYS A 24 4.97 -17.19 12.50
CA LYS A 24 4.93 -17.21 13.97
C LYS A 24 6.28 -16.91 14.62
N THR A 25 7.37 -17.19 13.91
CA THR A 25 8.76 -17.00 14.34
C THR A 25 9.33 -15.61 13.99
N VAL A 26 8.56 -14.73 13.36
CA VAL A 26 9.01 -13.38 13.00
C VAL A 26 8.36 -12.37 13.93
N GLU A 27 9.17 -11.47 14.50
CA GLU A 27 8.70 -10.39 15.35
C GLU A 27 7.75 -9.44 14.58
N PRO A 28 6.66 -8.93 15.19
CA PRO A 28 5.69 -8.08 14.50
C PRO A 28 6.25 -6.83 13.82
N GLY A 29 7.14 -6.09 14.47
CA GLY A 29 7.83 -4.92 13.93
C GLY A 29 8.67 -5.25 12.70
N GLU A 30 9.47 -6.32 12.75
CA GLU A 30 10.25 -6.82 11.61
C GLU A 30 9.36 -7.17 10.42
N TRP A 31 8.25 -7.85 10.68
CA TRP A 31 7.30 -8.20 9.63
C TRP A 31 6.71 -6.95 8.97
N ILE A 32 6.29 -5.97 9.77
CA ILE A 32 5.76 -4.71 9.24
C ILE A 32 6.83 -3.95 8.47
N ALA A 33 8.07 -3.89 8.96
CA ALA A 33 9.18 -3.24 8.28
C ALA A 33 9.42 -3.86 6.89
N HIS A 34 9.48 -5.19 6.82
CA HIS A 34 9.58 -5.93 5.56
C HIS A 34 8.44 -5.58 4.60
N GLN A 35 7.19 -5.60 5.09
CA GLN A 35 6.01 -5.29 4.26
C GLN A 35 6.03 -3.85 3.74
N VAL A 36 6.48 -2.87 4.54
CA VAL A 36 6.66 -1.48 4.10
C VAL A 36 7.61 -1.39 2.91
N VAL A 37 8.79 -2.00 3.01
CA VAL A 37 9.80 -1.96 1.95
C VAL A 37 9.29 -2.66 0.68
N GLU A 38 8.66 -3.82 0.83
CA GLU A 38 8.18 -4.62 -0.29
C GLU A 38 7.05 -3.91 -1.06
N HIS A 39 6.04 -3.39 -0.36
CA HIS A 39 4.91 -2.70 -1.01
C HIS A 39 5.32 -1.38 -1.64
N TYR A 40 6.26 -0.65 -1.02
CA TYR A 40 6.86 0.54 -1.63
C TYR A 40 7.60 0.19 -2.92
N ARG A 41 8.44 -0.84 -2.91
CA ARG A 41 9.18 -1.30 -4.10
C ARG A 41 8.23 -1.69 -5.23
N ASN A 42 7.17 -2.44 -4.91
CA ASN A 42 6.19 -2.89 -5.89
C ASN A 42 5.42 -1.71 -6.51
N LEU A 43 4.99 -0.74 -5.71
CA LEU A 43 4.36 0.49 -6.21
C LEU A 43 5.33 1.25 -7.13
N TRP A 44 6.59 1.43 -6.71
CA TRP A 44 7.55 2.25 -7.44
C TRP A 44 7.81 1.72 -8.85
N ASN A 45 7.76 0.40 -9.05
CA ASN A 45 7.87 -0.18 -10.39
C ASN A 45 6.76 0.32 -11.34
N PHE A 46 5.54 0.54 -10.86
CA PHE A 46 4.45 1.12 -11.68
C PHE A 46 4.62 2.63 -11.87
N VAL A 47 5.04 3.36 -10.83
CA VAL A 47 5.29 4.81 -10.92
C VAL A 47 6.36 5.11 -11.96
N ARG A 48 7.41 4.28 -12.04
CA ARG A 48 8.46 4.44 -13.06
C ARG A 48 7.92 4.42 -14.48
N ILE A 49 6.86 3.67 -14.77
CA ILE A 49 6.25 3.62 -16.11
C ILE A 49 5.65 4.97 -16.48
N VAL A 50 4.91 5.60 -15.55
CA VAL A 50 4.29 6.92 -15.82
C VAL A 50 5.27 8.09 -15.72
N HIS A 51 6.46 7.86 -15.14
CA HIS A 51 7.57 8.82 -15.06
C HIS A 51 8.62 8.62 -16.17
N GLU A 52 8.49 7.57 -16.98
CA GLU A 52 9.42 7.33 -18.08
C GLU A 52 9.28 8.48 -19.10
N LYS A 53 10.41 8.92 -19.66
CA LYS A 53 10.41 10.02 -20.62
C LYS A 53 10.16 9.46 -22.02
N GLU A 54 9.21 10.08 -22.70
CA GLU A 54 8.95 9.88 -24.11
C GLU A 54 10.03 10.57 -24.96
N ASP A 55 10.02 10.32 -26.27
CA ASP A 55 10.99 10.90 -27.23
C ASP A 55 11.00 12.44 -27.24
N ASP A 56 9.88 13.07 -26.88
CA ASP A 56 9.75 14.52 -26.77
C ASP A 56 10.24 15.09 -25.42
N GLY A 57 10.71 14.21 -24.52
CA GLY A 57 11.18 14.53 -23.18
C GLY A 57 10.07 14.75 -22.14
N SER A 58 8.79 14.62 -22.53
CA SER A 58 7.65 14.63 -21.61
C SER A 58 7.46 13.27 -20.94
N THR A 59 6.67 13.23 -19.88
CA THR A 59 6.29 12.02 -19.15
C THR A 59 4.78 11.85 -19.23
N ILE A 60 4.27 10.61 -19.18
CA ILE A 60 2.82 10.34 -19.26
C ILE A 60 2.08 11.09 -18.14
N CYS A 61 2.56 10.96 -16.90
CA CYS A 61 2.11 11.78 -15.79
C CYS A 61 2.95 13.06 -15.73
N ASN A 62 2.36 14.21 -16.02
CA ASN A 62 3.05 15.50 -16.03
C ASN A 62 2.12 16.63 -15.54
N PRO A 63 2.62 17.86 -15.31
CA PRO A 63 1.77 18.96 -14.82
C PRO A 63 0.62 19.37 -15.74
N SER A 64 0.68 19.05 -17.03
CA SER A 64 -0.39 19.33 -18.00
C SER A 64 -1.49 18.26 -17.96
N THR A 65 -1.11 16.97 -17.86
CA THR A 65 -2.07 15.85 -17.78
C THR A 65 -2.65 15.70 -16.38
N CYS A 66 -1.82 15.87 -15.36
CA CYS A 66 -2.15 15.68 -13.95
C CYS A 66 -1.70 16.89 -13.10
N PRO A 67 -2.38 18.05 -13.24
CA PRO A 67 -2.01 19.31 -12.56
C PRO A 67 -2.15 19.24 -11.03
N LYS A 68 -2.89 18.26 -10.52
CA LYS A 68 -3.05 17.98 -9.09
C LYS A 68 -3.00 16.48 -8.84
N MET A 69 -2.50 16.10 -7.65
CA MET A 69 -2.59 14.73 -7.16
C MET A 69 -4.05 14.43 -6.76
N SER A 70 -4.70 13.49 -7.43
CA SER A 70 -6.12 13.20 -7.23
C SER A 70 -6.48 11.72 -7.34
N ALA A 71 -7.64 11.38 -6.78
CA ALA A 71 -8.32 10.12 -7.03
C ALA A 71 -9.71 10.45 -7.57
N GLY A 72 -9.79 10.59 -8.90
CA GLY A 72 -10.99 11.03 -9.60
C GLY A 72 -11.22 12.54 -9.47
N LYS A 73 -12.41 13.00 -9.87
CA LYS A 73 -12.70 14.43 -10.04
C LYS A 73 -12.84 15.20 -8.73
N ASN A 74 -13.35 14.53 -7.69
CA ASN A 74 -13.83 15.18 -6.47
C ASN A 74 -12.86 15.09 -5.29
N LEU A 75 -11.79 14.29 -5.40
CA LEU A 75 -10.83 14.11 -4.32
C LEU A 75 -9.43 14.50 -4.78
N SER A 76 -8.84 15.48 -4.10
CA SER A 76 -7.45 15.86 -4.28
C SER A 76 -6.65 15.64 -3.00
N TYR A 77 -5.42 15.17 -3.16
CA TYR A 77 -4.47 14.95 -2.08
C TYR A 77 -3.50 16.11 -2.00
N THR A 78 -3.39 16.70 -0.82
CA THR A 78 -2.40 17.74 -0.53
C THR A 78 -1.16 17.14 0.11
N TRP A 79 -0.03 17.83 -0.08
CA TRP A 79 1.24 17.53 0.57
C TRP A 79 1.51 18.55 1.68
N LEU A 80 2.14 18.14 2.77
CA LEU A 80 2.54 19.08 3.83
C LEU A 80 3.91 19.66 3.51
N ASN A 81 3.98 20.98 3.37
CA ASN A 81 5.25 21.67 3.16
C ASN A 81 6.10 21.72 4.45
N LYS A 82 7.28 22.34 4.40
CA LYS A 82 8.18 22.50 5.57
C LYS A 82 7.55 23.28 6.74
N LYS A 83 6.52 24.09 6.47
CA LYS A 83 5.76 24.85 7.45
C LYS A 83 4.53 24.09 7.98
N HIS A 84 4.36 22.82 7.59
CA HIS A 84 3.19 21.99 7.88
C HIS A 84 1.88 22.52 7.28
N GLU A 85 1.97 23.27 6.19
CA GLU A 85 0.80 23.76 5.46
C GLU A 85 0.47 22.80 4.32
N PRO A 86 -0.82 22.49 4.09
CA PRO A 86 -1.24 21.69 2.95
C PRO A 86 -1.07 22.48 1.65
N VAL A 87 -0.38 21.90 0.68
CA VAL A 87 -0.19 22.45 -0.67
C VAL A 87 -0.68 21.45 -1.72
N GLU A 88 -1.34 21.97 -2.75
CA GLU A 88 -1.66 21.20 -3.95
C GLU A 88 -0.42 21.12 -4.85
N LEU A 89 -0.13 19.91 -5.34
CA LEU A 89 1.01 19.63 -6.20
C LEU A 89 0.55 18.83 -7.41
N PRO A 90 1.19 19.02 -8.58
CA PRO A 90 1.08 18.09 -9.70
C PRO A 90 1.38 16.66 -9.27
N ALA A 91 0.65 15.69 -9.83
CA ALA A 91 0.75 14.30 -9.38
C ALA A 91 2.16 13.73 -9.55
N HIS A 92 2.84 14.05 -10.66
CA HIS A 92 4.24 13.69 -10.89
C HIS A 92 5.19 14.21 -9.80
N GLU A 93 5.00 15.46 -9.37
CA GLU A 93 5.81 16.05 -8.30
C GLU A 93 5.47 15.44 -6.94
N TYR A 94 4.19 15.22 -6.66
CA TYR A 94 3.74 14.53 -5.46
C TYR A 94 4.38 13.14 -5.33
N MET A 95 4.37 12.34 -6.39
CA MET A 95 4.98 11.00 -6.40
C MET A 95 6.49 11.06 -6.20
N THR A 96 7.16 12.07 -6.75
CA THR A 96 8.60 12.30 -6.54
C THR A 96 8.91 12.67 -5.07
N LEU A 97 8.12 13.56 -4.46
CA LEU A 97 8.28 13.91 -3.05
C LEU A 97 7.96 12.75 -2.12
N MET A 98 6.91 11.98 -2.45
CA MET A 98 6.55 10.74 -1.77
C MET A 98 7.72 9.76 -1.78
N GLN A 99 8.34 9.53 -2.93
CA GLN A 99 9.50 8.65 -3.07
C GLN A 99 10.65 9.08 -2.17
N ARG A 100 11.05 10.36 -2.26
CA ARG A 100 12.14 10.90 -1.44
C ARG A 100 11.83 10.79 0.05
N TRP A 101 10.58 11.05 0.43
CA TRP A 101 10.15 10.97 1.83
C TRP A 101 10.15 9.53 2.35
N ILE A 102 9.57 8.56 1.62
CA ILE A 102 9.57 7.15 2.02
C ILE A 102 10.99 6.58 2.06
N SER A 103 11.79 6.79 1.02
CA SER A 103 13.20 6.34 0.99
C SER A 103 13.97 6.90 2.18
N GLY A 104 13.83 8.19 2.46
CA GLY A 104 14.49 8.81 3.62
C GLY A 104 14.01 8.27 4.98
N LYS A 105 12.83 7.65 5.08
CA LYS A 105 12.37 6.94 6.29
C LYS A 105 12.93 5.53 6.39
N ILE A 106 12.94 4.79 5.28
CA ILE A 106 13.41 3.41 5.22
C ILE A 106 14.94 3.34 5.42
N GLU A 107 15.68 4.34 4.94
CA GLU A 107 17.14 4.42 5.07
C GLU A 107 17.60 4.99 6.42
N ASP A 108 16.69 5.57 7.21
CA ASP A 108 16.99 6.11 8.53
C ASP A 108 17.05 4.98 9.57
N THR A 109 18.27 4.62 10.00
CA THR A 109 18.51 3.55 10.97
C THR A 109 17.91 3.81 12.35
N THR A 110 17.50 5.05 12.65
CA THR A 110 16.79 5.37 13.89
C THR A 110 15.29 5.03 13.81
N ILE A 111 14.76 4.85 12.60
CA ILE A 111 13.36 4.48 12.33
C ILE A 111 13.26 3.02 11.89
N PHE A 112 14.16 2.58 11.01
CA PHE A 112 14.29 1.21 10.51
C PHE A 112 15.69 0.68 10.87
N PRO A 113 15.88 0.14 12.08
CA PRO A 113 17.15 -0.44 12.49
C PRO A 113 17.57 -1.57 11.55
N THR A 114 18.85 -1.60 11.17
CA THR A 114 19.42 -2.64 10.29
C THR A 114 20.53 -3.43 10.97
N ASP A 115 20.88 -3.11 12.21
CA ASP A 115 21.95 -3.77 12.95
C ASP A 115 21.50 -5.18 13.38
N PRO A 116 22.16 -6.25 12.87
CA PRO A 116 21.82 -7.62 13.24
C PRO A 116 21.95 -7.90 14.74
N ALA A 117 22.80 -7.15 15.45
CA ALA A 117 23.01 -7.33 16.89
C ALA A 117 21.81 -6.89 17.73
N GLY A 118 20.94 -6.01 17.18
CA GLY A 118 19.70 -5.56 17.83
C GLY A 118 18.46 -6.38 17.48
N LEU A 119 18.59 -7.42 16.64
CA LEU A 119 17.45 -8.21 16.17
C LEU A 119 16.95 -9.18 17.24
N ALA A 120 15.66 -9.11 17.56
CA ALA A 120 14.98 -10.15 18.32
C ALA A 120 14.47 -11.25 17.38
N TYR A 121 15.22 -12.35 17.28
CA TYR A 121 14.69 -13.58 16.69
C TYR A 121 13.60 -14.18 17.59
N ALA A 122 12.60 -14.86 17.03
CA ALA A 122 11.66 -15.60 17.86
C ALA A 122 12.35 -16.72 18.64
N LEU A 123 11.88 -16.87 19.87
CA LEU A 123 12.25 -17.87 20.84
C LEU A 123 12.17 -19.30 20.27
N HIS A 124 13.32 -19.97 20.11
CA HIS A 124 13.40 -21.39 20.40
C HIS A 124 13.75 -21.50 21.90
N PRO A 125 12.92 -22.15 22.74
CA PRO A 125 13.09 -22.12 24.20
C PRO A 125 14.46 -22.59 24.70
N ASP A 126 15.15 -23.43 23.93
CA ASP A 126 16.44 -24.02 24.33
C ASP A 126 17.67 -23.16 23.98
N HIS A 127 17.51 -22.01 23.30
CA HIS A 127 18.62 -21.19 22.77
C HIS A 127 18.49 -19.70 23.17
N ALA A 128 18.00 -19.42 24.37
CA ALA A 128 17.69 -18.07 24.84
C ALA A 128 18.94 -17.19 25.10
N ASN A 129 19.04 -16.07 24.38
CA ASN A 129 19.99 -14.96 24.61
C ASN A 129 19.45 -14.02 25.72
N PRO A 130 20.26 -13.45 26.64
CA PRO A 130 19.83 -12.53 27.71
C PRO A 130 18.99 -11.28 27.34
N MET A 131 18.78 -10.96 26.05
CA MET A 131 17.78 -9.97 25.59
C MET A 131 16.32 -10.41 25.78
N LEU A 132 16.08 -11.60 26.35
CA LEU A 132 14.76 -12.18 26.61
C LEU A 132 14.21 -11.88 28.01
N LEU A 133 14.79 -10.92 28.72
CA LEU A 133 14.16 -10.39 29.93
C LEU A 133 12.75 -9.88 29.60
N PRO A 134 11.77 -10.06 30.50
CA PRO A 134 10.47 -9.43 30.34
C PRO A 134 10.68 -7.93 30.14
N LEU A 135 10.25 -7.41 28.98
CA LEU A 135 10.15 -5.96 28.78
C LEU A 135 9.32 -5.41 29.93
N SER A 136 9.75 -4.29 30.50
CA SER A 136 8.91 -3.57 31.47
C SER A 136 7.55 -3.27 30.83
N GLU A 137 6.48 -3.16 31.61
CA GLU A 137 5.16 -2.77 31.06
C GLU A 137 5.24 -1.44 30.29
N GLN A 138 6.22 -0.58 30.59
CA GLN A 138 6.50 0.66 29.87
C GLN A 138 7.14 0.47 28.47
N GLU A 139 7.62 -0.73 28.14
CA GLU A 139 8.33 -1.07 26.90
C GLU A 139 7.56 -1.99 25.95
N ASN A 140 6.25 -2.10 26.12
CA ASN A 140 5.41 -2.96 25.29
C ASN A 140 4.83 -2.23 24.07
N TRP A 141 5.68 -1.78 23.14
CA TRP A 141 5.24 -1.25 21.83
C TRP A 141 5.70 -2.12 20.67
N LEU A 142 5.10 -1.91 19.49
CA LEU A 142 5.40 -2.66 18.26
C LEU A 142 6.89 -2.54 17.88
N GLY A 143 7.61 -3.66 17.79
CA GLY A 143 9.01 -3.66 17.39
C GLY A 143 10.01 -3.28 18.49
N ALA A 144 9.56 -3.08 19.74
CA ALA A 144 10.45 -2.70 20.86
C ALA A 144 11.63 -3.66 21.02
N ARG A 145 11.39 -4.97 20.82
CA ARG A 145 12.42 -6.01 20.94
C ARG A 145 13.50 -5.95 19.86
N SER A 146 13.16 -5.43 18.68
CA SER A 146 14.11 -5.23 17.57
C SER A 146 14.65 -3.80 17.52
N GLY A 147 14.45 -3.00 18.57
CA GLY A 147 14.95 -1.64 18.65
C GLY A 147 14.19 -0.61 17.82
N PHE A 148 13.00 -0.95 17.28
CA PHE A 148 12.17 0.02 16.58
C PHE A 148 11.68 1.11 17.56
N PRO A 149 11.61 2.38 17.13
CA PRO A 149 11.18 3.46 18.02
C PRO A 149 9.67 3.43 18.28
N LYS A 150 9.21 4.11 19.34
CA LYS A 150 7.78 4.18 19.72
C LYS A 150 6.88 4.70 18.59
N GLN A 151 7.39 5.61 17.77
CA GLN A 151 6.66 6.17 16.64
C GLN A 151 6.62 5.27 15.40
N PHE A 152 7.30 4.12 15.39
CA PHE A 152 7.45 3.25 14.21
C PHE A 152 6.10 2.90 13.57
N ALA A 153 5.13 2.41 14.35
CA ALA A 153 3.80 2.07 13.86
C ALA A 153 3.11 3.25 13.15
N ASN A 154 3.20 4.46 13.71
CA ASN A 154 2.62 5.67 13.12
C ASN A 154 3.32 6.03 11.80
N VAL A 155 4.64 5.86 11.73
CA VAL A 155 5.41 6.08 10.50
C VAL A 155 4.99 5.09 9.42
N CYS A 156 4.85 3.80 9.74
CA CYS A 156 4.40 2.78 8.80
C CYS A 156 2.99 3.06 8.27
N GLN A 157 2.06 3.49 9.14
CA GLN A 157 0.72 3.91 8.73
C GLN A 157 0.76 5.12 7.78
N LEU A 158 1.61 6.12 8.05
CA LEU A 158 1.78 7.26 7.15
C LEU A 158 2.32 6.81 5.79
N ILE A 159 3.31 5.92 5.77
CA ILE A 159 3.86 5.35 4.53
C ILE A 159 2.77 4.64 3.72
N PHE A 160 1.99 3.74 4.35
CA PHE A 160 0.92 3.02 3.66
C PHE A 160 -0.17 3.94 3.13
N ARG A 161 -0.55 4.99 3.86
CA ARG A 161 -1.48 6.01 3.34
C ARG A 161 -0.93 6.71 2.09
N GLN A 162 0.36 7.03 2.06
CA GLN A 162 0.98 7.63 0.88
C GLN A 162 1.02 6.66 -0.31
N ILE A 163 1.35 5.39 -0.08
CA ILE A 163 1.31 4.33 -1.10
C ILE A 163 -0.10 4.17 -1.67
N PHE A 164 -1.13 4.13 -0.80
CA PHE A 164 -2.53 4.02 -1.21
C PHE A 164 -2.94 5.17 -2.14
N ARG A 165 -2.62 6.42 -1.78
CA ARG A 165 -2.96 7.61 -2.59
C ARG A 165 -2.39 7.52 -4.00
N VAL A 166 -1.18 6.97 -4.14
CA VAL A 166 -0.55 6.79 -5.45
C VAL A 166 -1.22 5.68 -6.24
N TYR A 167 -1.53 4.52 -5.62
CA TYR A 167 -2.34 3.51 -6.31
C TYR A 167 -3.68 4.10 -6.79
N ALA A 168 -4.38 4.85 -5.94
CA ALA A 168 -5.65 5.47 -6.32
C ALA A 168 -5.48 6.37 -7.55
N HIS A 169 -4.47 7.25 -7.57
CA HIS A 169 -4.18 8.08 -8.74
C HIS A 169 -3.88 7.25 -10.00
N LEU A 170 -3.05 6.19 -9.89
CA LEU A 170 -2.76 5.32 -11.02
C LEU A 170 -4.03 4.66 -11.60
N TYR A 171 -4.98 4.26 -10.76
CA TYR A 171 -6.26 3.71 -11.21
C TYR A 171 -7.17 4.76 -11.86
N TRP A 172 -7.26 5.94 -11.25
CA TRP A 172 -8.19 6.97 -11.69
C TRP A 172 -7.75 7.66 -12.97
N ASP A 173 -6.45 7.97 -13.10
CA ASP A 173 -5.91 8.81 -14.17
C ASP A 173 -5.06 8.04 -15.19
N HIS A 174 -4.49 6.88 -14.81
CA HIS A 174 -3.51 6.16 -15.65
C HIS A 174 -3.83 4.69 -15.95
N PHE A 175 -5.01 4.20 -15.55
CA PHE A 175 -5.35 2.79 -15.75
C PHE A 175 -5.43 2.41 -17.23
N ILE A 176 -6.01 3.29 -18.06
CA ILE A 176 -6.14 3.04 -19.50
C ILE A 176 -4.78 3.27 -20.17
N ASP A 177 -4.26 4.48 -20.01
CA ASP A 177 -2.97 4.89 -20.52
C ASP A 177 -2.01 5.16 -19.35
N PRO A 178 -0.97 4.32 -19.14
CA PRO A 178 -0.47 3.29 -20.05
C PRO A 178 -0.88 1.85 -19.69
N PHE A 179 -1.39 1.59 -18.47
CA PHE A 179 -1.37 0.23 -17.93
C PHE A 179 -2.21 -0.77 -18.72
N TYR A 180 -3.41 -0.40 -19.16
CA TYR A 180 -4.25 -1.26 -19.98
C TYR A 180 -3.65 -1.46 -21.38
N HIS A 181 -3.16 -0.39 -22.02
CA HIS A 181 -2.55 -0.47 -23.35
C HIS A 181 -1.28 -1.31 -23.38
N LEU A 182 -0.52 -1.34 -22.28
CA LEU A 182 0.66 -2.19 -22.13
C LEU A 182 0.34 -3.63 -21.63
N GLY A 183 -0.94 -3.96 -21.35
CA GLY A 183 -1.32 -5.27 -20.81
C GLY A 183 -0.85 -5.50 -19.36
N LEU A 184 -0.67 -4.42 -18.60
CA LEU A 184 -0.19 -4.43 -17.22
C LEU A 184 -1.31 -4.32 -16.19
N GLU A 185 -2.58 -4.22 -16.61
CA GLU A 185 -3.73 -4.04 -15.73
C GLU A 185 -3.84 -5.14 -14.68
N LYS A 186 -3.56 -6.40 -15.06
CA LYS A 186 -3.60 -7.53 -14.11
C LYS A 186 -2.43 -7.51 -13.12
N HIS A 187 -1.27 -6.98 -13.52
CA HIS A 187 -0.12 -6.80 -12.63
C HIS A 187 -0.48 -5.75 -11.57
N LEU A 188 -1.02 -4.60 -12.02
CA LEU A 188 -1.48 -3.53 -11.13
C LEU A 188 -2.54 -4.05 -10.14
N ASN A 189 -3.56 -4.77 -10.63
CA ASN A 189 -4.58 -5.40 -9.79
C ASN A 189 -3.99 -6.35 -8.75
N SER A 190 -3.06 -7.23 -9.15
CA SER A 190 -2.44 -8.21 -8.25
C SER A 190 -1.64 -7.54 -7.13
N CYS A 191 -0.86 -6.51 -7.46
CA CYS A 191 -0.10 -5.74 -6.48
C CYS A 191 -1.02 -4.92 -5.57
N PHE A 192 -2.05 -4.27 -6.10
CA PHE A 192 -2.97 -3.46 -5.30
C PHE A 192 -3.87 -4.30 -4.38
N SER A 193 -4.39 -5.42 -4.87
CA SER A 193 -5.14 -6.40 -4.07
C SER A 193 -4.32 -6.93 -2.91
N HIS A 194 -3.08 -7.36 -3.17
CA HIS A 194 -2.14 -7.78 -2.13
C HIS A 194 -1.82 -6.66 -1.13
N PHE A 195 -1.66 -5.42 -1.61
CA PHE A 195 -1.46 -4.25 -0.77
C PHE A 195 -2.64 -4.01 0.17
N ILE A 196 -3.89 -4.00 -0.32
CA ILE A 196 -5.08 -3.79 0.51
C ILE A 196 -5.24 -4.89 1.56
N LEU A 197 -5.05 -6.16 1.18
CA LEU A 197 -5.12 -7.28 2.13
C LEU A 197 -4.06 -7.16 3.22
N THR A 198 -2.83 -6.83 2.85
CA THR A 198 -1.73 -6.64 3.82
C THR A 198 -1.98 -5.44 4.73
N ALA A 199 -2.34 -4.30 4.13
CA ALA A 199 -2.54 -3.05 4.83
C ALA A 199 -3.65 -3.14 5.88
N THR A 200 -4.76 -3.80 5.53
CA THR A 200 -5.88 -4.01 6.45
C THR A 200 -5.55 -5.08 7.49
N ALA A 201 -4.90 -6.19 7.12
CA ALA A 201 -4.52 -7.23 8.07
C ALA A 201 -3.53 -6.74 9.16
N LEU A 202 -2.67 -5.78 8.83
CA LEU A 202 -1.68 -5.19 9.74
C LEU A 202 -2.12 -3.87 10.38
N ASP A 203 -3.39 -3.46 10.21
CA ASP A 203 -3.93 -2.20 10.74
C ASP A 203 -3.15 -0.94 10.29
N LEU A 204 -2.59 -1.00 9.07
CA LEU A 204 -1.84 0.09 8.44
C LEU A 204 -2.74 1.06 7.65
N LEU A 205 -3.94 0.63 7.27
CA LEU A 205 -4.99 1.47 6.68
C LEU A 205 -6.32 1.27 7.42
N GLN A 206 -7.03 2.36 7.63
CA GLN A 206 -8.37 2.39 8.22
C GLN A 206 -9.46 2.41 7.14
N PRO A 207 -10.72 2.09 7.47
CA PRO A 207 -11.83 2.13 6.51
C PRO A 207 -11.97 3.48 5.79
N SER A 208 -11.74 4.59 6.49
CA SER A 208 -11.79 5.93 5.88
C SER A 208 -10.65 6.19 4.90
N ASP A 209 -9.50 5.51 5.05
CA ASP A 209 -8.37 5.70 4.14
C ASP A 209 -8.65 5.07 2.77
N VAL A 210 -9.43 3.98 2.72
CA VAL A 210 -9.67 3.21 1.50
C VAL A 210 -10.88 3.65 0.67
N GLU A 211 -11.67 4.59 1.20
CA GLU A 211 -12.89 5.14 0.57
C GLU A 211 -12.71 5.49 -0.93
N PRO A 212 -11.61 6.11 -1.38
CA PRO A 212 -11.45 6.50 -2.80
C PRO A 212 -11.43 5.32 -3.79
N MET A 213 -11.21 4.11 -3.28
CA MET A 213 -11.15 2.86 -4.04
C MET A 213 -12.22 1.86 -3.57
N GLN A 214 -13.23 2.32 -2.83
CA GLN A 214 -14.24 1.48 -2.20
C GLN A 214 -14.98 0.58 -3.20
N ASP A 215 -15.33 1.10 -4.38
CA ASP A 215 -16.05 0.31 -5.39
C ASP A 215 -15.24 -0.87 -5.93
N LEU A 216 -13.91 -0.75 -6.04
CA LEU A 216 -13.05 -1.86 -6.45
C LEU A 216 -12.89 -2.89 -5.33
N ILE A 217 -12.82 -2.44 -4.07
CA ILE A 217 -12.82 -3.31 -2.89
C ILE A 217 -14.14 -4.08 -2.79
N ASN A 218 -15.27 -3.41 -3.01
CA ASN A 218 -16.60 -4.01 -3.05
C ASN A 218 -16.68 -5.08 -4.14
N LEU A 219 -16.21 -4.76 -5.35
CA LEU A 219 -16.16 -5.68 -6.48
C LEU A 219 -15.33 -6.92 -6.16
N TRP A 220 -14.11 -6.75 -5.64
CA TRP A 220 -13.22 -7.87 -5.29
C TRP A 220 -13.73 -8.72 -4.13
N ALA A 221 -14.45 -8.13 -3.16
CA ALA A 221 -15.14 -8.90 -2.13
C ALA A 221 -16.32 -9.71 -2.71
N ALA A 222 -17.09 -9.13 -3.64
CA ALA A 222 -18.24 -9.81 -4.25
C ALA A 222 -17.84 -10.94 -5.23
N ASP A 223 -16.73 -10.80 -5.95
CA ASP A 223 -16.18 -11.82 -6.85
C ASP A 223 -15.35 -12.89 -6.11
N GLY A 224 -15.25 -12.80 -4.78
CA GLY A 224 -14.52 -13.76 -3.95
C GLY A 224 -13.00 -13.65 -4.04
N THR A 225 -12.46 -12.57 -4.64
CA THR A 225 -11.02 -12.27 -4.60
C THR A 225 -10.58 -11.99 -3.16
N PHE A 226 -11.36 -11.20 -2.42
CA PHE A 226 -11.14 -11.01 -1.00
C PHE A 226 -11.92 -12.05 -0.20
N PRO A 227 -11.25 -12.90 0.59
CA PRO A 227 -11.93 -13.96 1.30
C PRO A 227 -12.71 -13.39 2.50
N PRO A 228 -13.85 -13.98 2.90
CA PRO A 228 -14.70 -13.47 3.99
C PRO A 228 -14.01 -13.29 5.33
N GLU A 229 -12.97 -14.08 5.61
CA GLU A 229 -12.15 -13.98 6.82
C GLU A 229 -11.15 -12.83 6.80
N SER A 230 -10.94 -12.16 5.66
CA SER A 230 -10.02 -11.04 5.56
C SER A 230 -10.61 -9.75 6.12
N ARG A 231 -9.75 -8.89 6.69
CA ARG A 231 -10.17 -7.57 7.14
C ARG A 231 -10.57 -6.65 5.99
N ALA A 232 -10.00 -6.83 4.80
CA ALA A 232 -10.43 -6.11 3.60
C ALA A 232 -11.90 -6.40 3.25
N TYR A 233 -12.34 -7.65 3.42
CA TYR A 233 -13.73 -8.02 3.18
C TYR A 233 -14.70 -7.32 4.15
N SER A 234 -14.31 -7.15 5.42
CA SER A 234 -15.17 -6.46 6.39
C SER A 234 -15.33 -4.96 6.10
N PHE A 235 -14.47 -4.38 5.25
CA PHE A 235 -14.59 -2.99 4.80
C PHE A 235 -15.50 -2.87 3.58
N ALA A 236 -15.90 -3.98 2.95
CA ALA A 236 -16.66 -3.97 1.70
C ALA A 236 -18.18 -3.87 1.92
N ASN A 237 -18.84 -3.11 1.05
CA ASN A 237 -20.28 -3.20 0.83
C ASN A 237 -20.57 -4.25 -0.25
N LEU A 238 -21.03 -5.42 0.17
CA LEU A 238 -21.28 -6.56 -0.72
C LEU A 238 -22.45 -6.35 -1.68
N GLU A 239 -23.46 -5.58 -1.30
CA GLU A 239 -24.59 -5.28 -2.18
C GLU A 239 -24.14 -4.44 -3.36
N GLN A 240 -23.33 -3.41 -3.09
CA GLN A 240 -22.71 -2.58 -4.12
C GLN A 240 -21.77 -3.40 -5.01
N GLY A 241 -20.96 -4.29 -4.45
CA GLY A 241 -20.09 -5.17 -5.22
C GLY A 241 -20.85 -6.09 -6.18
N LYS A 242 -21.94 -6.71 -5.71
CA LYS A 242 -22.83 -7.55 -6.55
C LYS A 242 -23.51 -6.74 -7.65
N TYR A 243 -23.92 -5.51 -7.34
CA TYR A 243 -24.48 -4.60 -8.34
C TYR A 243 -23.47 -4.32 -9.45
N ILE A 244 -22.23 -3.95 -9.11
CA ILE A 244 -21.15 -3.70 -10.09
C ILE A 244 -20.89 -4.95 -10.96
N LEU A 245 -20.88 -6.14 -10.36
CA LEU A 245 -20.74 -7.40 -11.12
C LEU A 245 -21.86 -7.59 -12.15
N SER A 246 -23.11 -7.32 -11.77
CA SER A 246 -24.28 -7.51 -12.64
C SER A 246 -24.30 -6.59 -13.86
N LEU A 247 -23.63 -5.43 -13.78
CA LEU A 247 -23.49 -4.51 -14.91
C LEU A 247 -22.65 -5.09 -16.06
N SER A 248 -21.80 -6.09 -15.80
CA SER A 248 -20.98 -6.73 -16.85
C SER A 248 -21.69 -7.86 -17.60
N SER A 249 -22.70 -8.48 -16.98
CA SER A 249 -23.48 -9.56 -17.59
C SER A 249 -24.55 -9.06 -18.58
N THR A 250 -24.70 -7.74 -18.71
CA THR A 250 -25.71 -7.09 -19.55
C THR A 250 -25.11 -6.32 -20.74
N SER A 251 -23.80 -6.40 -20.97
CA SER A 251 -23.07 -5.76 -22.08
C SER A 251 -22.38 -6.76 -22.99
#